data_AF-A0A7X6KVQ2-F1
#
_entry.id   AF-A0A7X6KVQ2-F1
#
_cell.length_a   1.000
_cell.length_b   1.000
_cell.length_c   1.000
_cell.angle_alpha   90.00
_cell.angle_beta   90.00
_cell.angle_gamma   90.00
#
_symmetry.space_group_name_H-M   'P 1'
#
loop_
_entity.id
_entity.type
_entity.pdbx_description
1 polymer ?
#
loop_
_entity_poly.entity_id
_entity_poly.type
_entity_poly.pdbx_seq_one_letter_code
_entity_poly.pdbx_strand_id
1 'polypeptide(L)'
;MVGQTVDAANQALTEAGFQVQTGTPEYSELPVNTVIRQDPSGSATPGSIITLILSQGPDPASQQPGNSNNQGQQGQGENQGQGNGGGNDR
;
A
#
# COMPACT_ATOMS: atom_id res chain seq x y z
N MET A 1 -0.58 -19.85 11.82
CA MET A 1 -1.33 -18.68 12.32
C MET A 1 -1.29 -17.50 11.37
N VAL A 2 -0.19 -17.29 10.63
CA VAL A 2 -0.16 -16.31 9.53
C VAL A 2 -1.29 -16.61 8.52
N GLY A 3 -2.04 -15.57 8.13
CA GLY A 3 -3.21 -15.68 7.24
C GLY A 3 -4.54 -15.95 7.94
N GLN A 4 -4.57 -16.11 9.27
CA GLN A 4 -5.82 -16.19 10.03
C GLN A 4 -6.32 -14.81 10.46
N THR A 5 -7.61 -14.71 10.76
CA THR A 5 -8.21 -13.52 11.38
C THR A 5 -7.67 -13.33 12.80
N VAL A 6 -7.57 -12.08 13.25
CA VAL A 6 -7.22 -11.75 14.65
C VAL A 6 -8.07 -12.50 15.67
N ASP A 7 -9.34 -12.73 15.39
CA ASP A 7 -10.27 -13.44 16.28
C ASP A 7 -9.86 -14.91 16.49
N ALA A 8 -9.74 -15.68 15.41
CA ALA A 8 -9.25 -17.06 15.45
C ALA A 8 -7.87 -17.19 16.11
N ALA A 9 -6.96 -16.26 15.80
CA ALA A 9 -5.64 -16.19 16.42
C ALA A 9 -5.74 -15.93 17.93
N ASN A 10 -6.60 -15.00 18.35
CA ASN A 10 -6.81 -14.66 19.75
C ASN A 10 -7.42 -15.81 20.53
N GLN A 11 -8.41 -16.48 19.94
CA GLN A 11 -9.04 -17.67 20.52
C GLN A 11 -8.01 -18.78 20.75
N ALA A 12 -7.26 -19.18 19.71
CA ALA A 12 -6.29 -20.26 19.81
C ALA A 12 -5.19 -19.98 20.86
N LEU A 13 -4.72 -18.73 20.95
CA LEU A 13 -3.72 -18.33 21.94
C LEU A 13 -4.28 -18.27 23.35
N THR A 14 -5.49 -17.74 23.52
CA THR A 14 -6.17 -17.69 24.83
C THR A 14 -6.49 -19.09 25.35
N GLU A 15 -6.97 -19.98 24.48
CA GLU A 15 -7.21 -21.40 24.79
C GLU A 15 -5.92 -22.13 25.19
N ALA A 16 -4.80 -21.75 24.60
CA ALA A 16 -3.48 -22.26 24.96
C ALA A 16 -2.87 -21.57 26.21
N GLY A 17 -3.58 -20.62 26.83
CA GLY A 17 -3.17 -19.95 28.07
C GLY A 17 -2.18 -18.80 27.87
N PHE A 18 -2.10 -18.25 26.66
CA PHE A 18 -1.28 -17.08 26.35
C PHE A 18 -2.10 -15.79 26.39
N GLN A 19 -1.42 -14.68 26.64
CA GLN A 19 -2.01 -13.36 26.50
C GLN A 19 -1.76 -12.84 25.09
N VAL A 20 -2.75 -12.16 24.50
CA VAL A 20 -2.67 -11.66 23.13
C VAL A 20 -2.64 -10.14 23.16
N GLN A 21 -1.68 -9.56 22.45
CA GLN A 21 -1.56 -8.12 22.26
C GLN A 21 -1.46 -7.83 20.77
N THR A 22 -2.06 -6.72 20.32
CA THR A 22 -1.87 -6.24 18.95
C THR A 22 -0.77 -5.19 18.92
N GLY A 23 0.25 -5.42 18.10
CA GLY A 23 1.33 -4.46 17.87
C GLY A 23 0.97 -3.41 16.82
N THR A 24 1.98 -2.69 16.34
CA THR A 24 1.83 -1.72 15.25
C THR A 24 1.39 -2.44 13.97
N PRO A 25 0.20 -2.15 13.41
CA PRO A 25 -0.27 -2.82 12.20
C PRO A 25 0.52 -2.36 10.97
N GLU A 26 0.68 -3.22 9.96
CA GLU A 26 1.42 -2.92 8.72
C GLU A 26 0.53 -3.16 7.48
N TYR A 27 0.83 -2.47 6.37
CA TYR A 27 0.16 -2.69 5.10
C TYR A 27 0.57 -4.04 4.50
N SER A 28 -0.38 -4.77 3.92
CA SER A 28 -0.13 -6.04 3.21
C SER A 28 -1.24 -6.34 2.20
N GLU A 29 -0.98 -7.24 1.27
CA GLU A 29 -2.00 -7.67 0.29
C GLU A 29 -3.18 -8.45 0.92
N LEU A 30 -3.10 -8.78 2.22
CA LEU A 30 -4.16 -9.47 2.95
C LEU A 30 -5.25 -8.50 3.42
N PRO A 31 -6.50 -8.98 3.60
CA PRO A 31 -7.60 -8.17 4.14
C PRO A 31 -7.28 -7.57 5.50
N VAL A 32 -7.93 -6.44 5.83
CA VAL A 32 -7.78 -5.79 7.13
C VAL A 32 -8.13 -6.77 8.27
N ASN A 33 -7.44 -6.66 9.41
CA ASN A 33 -7.58 -7.57 10.57
C ASN A 33 -7.08 -9.02 10.33
N THR A 34 -6.27 -9.24 9.30
CA THR A 34 -5.58 -10.52 9.08
C THR A 34 -4.20 -10.50 9.73
N VAL A 35 -3.81 -11.58 10.43
CA VAL A 35 -2.49 -11.71 11.05
C VAL A 35 -1.44 -11.90 9.95
N ILE A 36 -0.55 -10.92 9.80
CA ILE A 36 0.57 -10.95 8.84
C ILE A 36 1.88 -11.35 9.50
N ARG A 37 2.04 -11.09 10.80
CA ARG A 37 3.20 -11.48 11.59
C ARG A 37 2.81 -11.67 13.05
N GLN A 38 3.58 -12.47 13.77
CA GLN A 38 3.45 -12.66 15.21
C GLN A 38 4.84 -12.68 15.84
N ASP A 39 4.97 -12.17 17.06
CA ASP A 39 6.20 -12.17 17.83
C ASP A 39 5.92 -12.48 19.32
N PRO A 40 6.58 -13.47 19.94
CA PRO A 40 7.48 -14.45 19.32
C PRO A 40 6.77 -15.35 18.29
N SER A 41 7.49 -15.72 17.24
CA SER A 41 7.01 -16.67 16.24
C SER A 41 7.35 -18.11 16.61
N GLY A 42 6.34 -19.00 16.60
CA GLY A 42 6.53 -20.42 16.90
C GLY A 42 6.29 -20.76 18.36
N SER A 43 7.35 -21.05 19.11
CA SER A 43 7.26 -21.48 20.50
C SER A 43 7.41 -20.29 21.44
N ALA A 44 6.46 -20.16 22.37
CA ALA A 44 6.48 -19.15 23.42
C ALA A 44 6.33 -19.80 24.79
N THR A 45 6.84 -19.14 25.83
CA THR A 45 6.71 -19.63 27.21
C THR A 45 5.25 -19.51 27.63
N PRO A 46 4.61 -20.56 28.17
CA PRO A 46 3.23 -20.51 28.64
C PRO A 46 3.00 -19.30 29.58
N GLY A 47 1.94 -18.54 29.34
CA GLY A 47 1.65 -17.29 30.07
C GLY A 47 2.39 -16.05 29.56
N SER A 48 3.17 -16.14 28.49
CA SER A 48 3.75 -14.95 27.84
C SER A 48 2.73 -14.21 26.97
N ILE A 49 3.07 -12.95 26.67
CA ILE A 49 2.31 -12.11 25.75
C ILE A 49 2.79 -12.37 24.32
N ILE A 50 1.87 -12.71 23.43
CA ILE A 50 2.11 -12.84 21.99
C ILE A 50 1.62 -11.57 21.31
N THR A 51 2.54 -10.89 20.63
CA THR A 51 2.24 -9.69 19.86
C THR A 51 1.86 -10.08 18.43
N LEU A 52 0.65 -9.75 18.01
CA LEU A 52 0.14 -9.96 16.66
C LEU A 52 0.22 -8.66 15.86
N ILE A 53 0.83 -8.74 14.69
CA ILE A 53 0.86 -7.67 13.70
C ILE A 53 -0.23 -7.96 12.67
N LEU A 54 -1.15 -7.01 12.52
CA LEU A 54 -2.32 -7.13 11.66
C LEU A 54 -2.11 -6.35 10.36
N SER A 55 -2.74 -6.86 9.30
CA SER A 55 -2.83 -6.17 8.01
C SER A 55 -3.73 -4.94 8.13
N GLN A 56 -3.24 -3.82 7.59
CA GLN A 56 -4.03 -2.61 7.31
C GLN A 56 -4.69 -2.64 5.93
N GLY A 57 -4.51 -3.72 5.17
CA GLY A 57 -4.87 -3.80 3.76
C GLY A 57 -3.74 -3.34 2.84
N PRO A 58 -3.97 -3.36 1.52
CA PRO A 58 -2.93 -3.04 0.53
C PRO A 58 -2.45 -1.61 0.68
N ASP A 59 -1.14 -1.40 0.54
CA ASP A 59 -0.51 -0.10 0.69
C ASP A 59 -1.06 0.89 -0.37
N PRO A 60 -1.75 1.97 0.04
CA PRO A 60 -2.24 2.97 -0.90
C PRO A 60 -1.11 3.67 -1.67
N ALA A 61 0.12 3.69 -1.15
CA ALA A 61 1.28 4.27 -1.82
C ALA A 61 1.81 3.38 -2.97
N SER A 62 1.59 2.06 -2.92
CA SER A 62 1.88 1.16 -4.05
C SER A 62 0.95 1.40 -5.25
N GLN A 63 -0.23 1.98 -4.99
CA GLN A 63 -1.17 2.42 -6.01
C GLN A 63 -0.94 3.87 -6.43
N GLN A 64 0.01 4.60 -5.86
CA GLN A 64 0.39 5.88 -6.43
C GLN A 64 1.02 5.57 -7.79
N PRO A 65 0.35 5.88 -8.92
CA PRO A 65 1.02 5.81 -10.20
C PRO A 65 2.19 6.77 -10.06
N GLY A 66 3.40 6.27 -10.23
CA GLY A 66 4.59 7.11 -10.19
C GLY A 66 4.27 8.36 -10.99
N ASN A 67 4.31 9.52 -10.34
CA ASN A 67 4.05 10.80 -10.96
C ASN A 67 5.23 11.10 -11.91
N SER A 68 5.30 10.34 -12.99
CA SER A 68 6.21 10.50 -14.10
C SER A 68 5.58 11.49 -15.06
N ASN A 69 5.56 12.77 -14.68
CA ASN A 69 5.40 13.84 -15.65
C ASN A 69 6.72 14.63 -15.74
N ASN A 70 7.78 13.90 -16.07
CA ASN A 70 8.93 14.45 -16.77
C ASN A 70 9.14 13.65 -18.05
N GLN A 71 8.31 13.91 -19.07
CA GLN A 71 8.68 13.88 -20.49
C GLN A 71 7.48 14.23 -21.37
N GLY A 72 7.47 15.48 -21.83
CA GLY A 72 6.59 16.01 -22.87
C GLY A 72 7.27 17.20 -23.53
N GLN A 73 8.51 17.03 -24.01
CA GLN A 73 9.11 17.93 -24.99
C GLN A 73 8.31 17.79 -26.30
N GLN A 74 7.30 18.62 -26.56
CA GLN A 74 6.67 18.70 -27.89
C GLN A 74 6.13 20.11 -28.15
N GLY A 75 6.64 20.76 -29.19
CA GLY A 75 5.92 21.81 -29.92
C GLY A 75 6.39 23.24 -29.68
N GLN A 76 7.53 23.60 -30.29
CA GLN A 76 7.77 24.98 -30.69
C GLN A 76 6.61 25.41 -31.60
N GLY A 77 5.92 26.49 -31.23
CA GLY A 77 4.85 27.08 -32.02
C GLY A 77 5.41 27.72 -33.28
N GLU A 78 5.54 26.92 -34.34
CA GLU A 78 5.74 27.40 -35.71
C GLU A 78 4.41 27.98 -36.24
N ASN A 79 4.12 29.24 -35.91
CA ASN A 79 3.03 29.96 -36.59
C ASN A 79 3.57 30.54 -37.90
N GLN A 80 3.67 29.68 -38.92
CA GLN A 80 3.83 30.09 -40.31
C GLN A 80 2.44 30.38 -40.90
N GLY A 81 1.99 31.62 -40.73
CA GLY A 81 0.86 32.16 -41.49
C GLY A 81 1.28 32.49 -42.92
N GLN A 82 1.17 31.53 -43.84
CA GLN A 82 1.20 31.76 -45.29
C GLN A 82 -0.20 32.07 -45.82
N GLY A 83 -0.34 33.17 -46.56
CA GLY A 83 -1.55 33.51 -47.33
C GLY A 83 -1.61 35.01 -47.69
N ASN A 84 -0.85 35.50 -48.68
CA ASN A 84 -1.17 35.66 -50.13
C ASN A 84 -2.01 36.90 -50.50
N GLY A 85 -1.52 37.67 -51.48
CA GLY A 85 -2.19 38.80 -52.17
C GLY A 85 -1.48 40.14 -51.91
N GLY A 86 -0.72 40.78 -52.81
CA GLY A 86 -0.83 40.82 -54.27
C GLY A 86 -1.52 42.12 -54.69
N GLY A 87 -0.74 43.15 -55.01
CA GLY A 87 -1.17 44.36 -55.71
C GLY A 87 -1.59 45.52 -54.81
N ASN A 88 -0.97 46.68 -55.03
CA ASN A 88 -1.67 47.95 -55.22
C ASN A 88 -0.71 48.94 -55.89
N ASP A 89 -0.90 49.03 -57.20
CA ASP A 89 -0.49 50.12 -58.06
C ASP A 89 -0.93 51.49 -57.50
N ARG A 90 0.01 52.44 -57.40
CA ARG A 90 0.00 53.79 -58.00
C ARG A 90 1.10 54.67 -57.42
#